data_AF-A0A336LKK4-F1
#
_entry.id   AF-A0A336LKK4-F1
#
_cell.length_a   1.000
_cell.length_b   1.000
_cell.length_c   1.000
_cell.angle_alpha   90.00
_cell.angle_beta   90.00
_cell.angle_gamma   90.00
#
_symmetry.space_group_name_H-M   'P 1'
#
loop_
_entity.id
_entity.type
_entity.pdbx_description
1 polymer ?
#
loop_
_entity_poly.entity_id
_entity_poly.type
_entity_poly.pdbx_seq_one_letter_code
_entity_poly.pdbx_strand_id
1 'polypeptide(L)'
;MKNIPIFLLILSLLSYEVQAGIIAAGICYSGYAAVAVACFSAAGVVFGTVKLIQIKASPKLSACNGAFGTCERACMSALSH
;
A
#
# COMPACT_ATOMS: atom_id res chain seq x y z
N MET A 1 21.63 -34.16 26.26
CA MET A 1 20.78 -33.90 25.07
C MET A 1 19.31 -33.56 25.38
N LYS A 2 18.83 -33.70 26.63
CA LYS A 2 17.40 -33.52 26.99
C LYS A 2 16.90 -32.05 26.98
N ASN A 3 17.82 -31.09 26.97
CA ASN A 3 17.50 -29.65 27.10
C ASN A 3 17.46 -28.91 25.75
N ILE A 4 17.86 -29.56 24.66
CA ILE A 4 17.80 -29.03 23.30
C ILE A 4 16.40 -28.55 22.89
N PRO A 5 15.29 -29.30 23.14
CA PRO A 5 13.97 -28.82 22.76
C PRO A 5 13.55 -27.57 23.54
N ILE A 6 13.96 -27.46 24.80
CA ILE A 6 13.69 -26.28 25.66
C ILE A 6 14.44 -25.07 25.11
N PHE A 7 15.68 -25.25 24.68
CA PHE A 7 16.50 -24.18 24.11
C PHE A 7 15.94 -23.67 22.78
N LEU A 8 15.44 -24.56 21.92
CA LEU A 8 14.76 -24.19 20.67
C LEU A 8 13.43 -23.47 20.93
N LEU A 9 12.66 -23.90 21.93
CA LEU A 9 11.41 -23.24 22.31
C LEU A 9 11.66 -21.80 22.75
N ILE A 10 12.67 -21.59 23.60
CA ILE A 10 13.10 -20.27 24.07
C ILE A 10 13.52 -19.40 22.89
N LEU A 11 14.33 -19.93 21.96
CA LEU A 11 14.80 -19.17 20.80
C LEU A 11 13.65 -18.67 19.91
N SER A 12 12.61 -19.49 19.72
CA SER A 12 11.40 -19.10 18.97
C SER A 12 10.56 -18.03 19.65
N LEU A 13 10.56 -17.98 21.00
CA LEU A 13 9.85 -16.97 21.79
C LEU A 13 10.56 -15.59 21.76
N LEU A 14 11.85 -15.56 21.44
CA LEU A 14 12.67 -14.36 21.33
C LEU A 14 12.65 -13.74 19.91
N SER A 15 11.97 -14.37 18.95
CA SER A 15 11.77 -13.82 17.61
C SER A 15 10.74 -12.69 17.66
N TYR A 16 11.21 -11.45 17.65
CA TYR A 16 10.39 -10.25 17.46
C TYR A 16 10.39 -9.88 15.97
N GLU A 17 9.20 -9.87 15.35
CA GLU A 17 9.00 -9.34 14.01
C GLU A 17 9.19 -7.81 14.05
N VAL A 18 10.24 -7.31 13.43
CA VAL A 18 10.46 -5.87 13.27
C VAL A 18 9.31 -5.30 12.42
N GLN A 19 8.37 -4.60 13.07
CA GLN A 19 7.19 -3.96 12.46
C GLN A 19 7.52 -2.80 11.49
N ALA A 20 8.75 -2.71 10.96
CA ALA A 20 9.15 -1.67 10.01
C ALA A 20 8.33 -1.75 8.71
N GLY A 21 7.95 -2.95 8.28
CA GLY A 21 7.16 -3.17 7.07
C GLY A 21 5.76 -2.53 7.11
N ILE A 22 5.06 -2.57 8.25
CA ILE A 22 3.69 -2.01 8.34
C ILE A 22 3.69 -0.48 8.30
N ILE A 23 4.64 0.16 8.98
CA ILE A 23 4.74 1.63 8.95
C ILE A 23 5.15 2.10 7.55
N ALA A 24 6.13 1.45 6.93
CA ALA A 24 6.53 1.75 5.56
C ALA A 24 5.37 1.56 4.57
N ALA A 25 4.58 0.49 4.74
CA ALA A 25 3.37 0.26 3.95
C ALA A 25 2.36 1.40 4.10
N GLY A 26 2.05 1.79 5.33
CA GLY A 26 1.11 2.88 5.59
C GLY A 26 1.54 4.21 4.98
N ILE A 27 2.82 4.57 5.07
CA ILE A 27 3.37 5.79 4.47
C ILE A 27 3.26 5.74 2.94
N CYS A 28 3.60 4.60 2.35
CA CYS A 28 3.58 4.42 0.92
C CYS A 28 2.17 4.50 0.33
N TYR A 29 1.19 3.82 0.95
CA TYR A 29 -0.22 3.90 0.54
C TYR A 29 -0.82 5.29 0.73
N SER A 30 -0.55 5.94 1.87
CA SER A 30 -1.07 7.28 2.15
C SER A 30 -0.49 8.34 1.20
N GLY A 31 0.79 8.24 0.85
CA GLY A 31 1.42 9.12 -0.13
C GLY A 31 0.80 9.00 -1.52
N TYR A 32 0.58 7.78 -2.02
CA TYR A 32 -0.04 7.58 -3.33
C TYR A 32 -1.53 7.94 -3.36
N ALA A 33 -2.25 7.72 -2.25
CA ALA A 33 -3.61 8.21 -2.10
C ALA A 33 -3.66 9.75 -2.17
N ALA A 34 -2.70 10.47 -1.58
CA ALA A 34 -2.64 11.92 -1.68
C ALA A 34 -2.44 12.41 -3.13
N VAL A 35 -1.60 11.73 -3.91
CA VAL A 35 -1.41 12.02 -5.35
C VAL A 35 -2.70 11.75 -6.13
N ALA A 36 -3.39 10.65 -5.85
CA ALA A 36 -4.68 10.34 -6.48
C ALA A 36 -5.73 11.42 -6.17
N VAL A 37 -5.83 11.84 -4.91
CA VAL A 37 -6.70 12.94 -4.49
C VAL A 37 -6.37 14.21 -5.24
N ALA A 38 -5.09 14.60 -5.32
CA ALA A 38 -4.67 15.80 -6.06
C ALA A 38 -5.05 15.73 -7.56
N CYS A 39 -4.85 14.59 -8.22
CA CYS A 39 -5.18 14.40 -9.63
C CYS A 39 -6.70 14.48 -9.88
N PHE A 40 -7.50 13.80 -9.04
CA PHE A 40 -8.95 13.84 -9.14
C PHE A 40 -9.50 15.24 -8.83
N SER A 41 -8.93 15.94 -7.84
CA SER A 41 -9.28 17.33 -7.53
C SER A 41 -8.94 18.27 -8.69
N ALA A 42 -7.79 18.10 -9.36
CA ALA A 42 -7.45 18.85 -10.57
C ALA A 42 -8.40 18.55 -11.74
N ALA A 43 -9.00 17.36 -11.77
CA ALA A 43 -10.07 17.00 -12.70
C ALA A 43 -11.47 17.50 -12.26
N GLY A 44 -11.57 18.19 -11.12
CA GLY A 44 -12.81 18.78 -10.60
C GLY A 44 -13.73 17.79 -9.88
N VAL A 45 -13.22 16.63 -9.46
CA VAL A 45 -14.01 15.60 -8.78
C VAL A 45 -13.35 15.18 -7.47
N VAL A 46 -14.15 14.69 -6.53
CA VAL A 46 -13.65 14.15 -5.27
C VAL A 46 -13.28 12.68 -5.47
N PHE A 47 -12.06 12.30 -5.08
CA PHE A 47 -11.64 10.90 -5.14
C PHE A 47 -12.55 10.01 -4.28
N GLY A 48 -12.90 8.83 -4.79
CA GLY A 48 -13.79 7.88 -4.08
C GLY A 48 -15.29 8.15 -4.19
N THR A 49 -15.73 9.29 -4.72
CA THR A 49 -17.16 9.61 -4.90
C THR A 49 -17.68 9.33 -6.31
N VAL A 50 -16.78 9.12 -7.27
CA VAL A 50 -17.10 8.91 -8.68
C VAL A 50 -17.30 7.43 -8.99
N LYS A 51 -18.36 7.08 -9.73
CA LYS A 51 -18.62 5.70 -10.14
C LYS A 51 -17.62 5.24 -11.19
N LEU A 52 -17.26 3.96 -11.19
CA LEU A 52 -16.31 3.38 -12.17
C LEU A 52 -16.72 3.60 -13.64
N ILE A 53 -18.02 3.69 -13.93
CA ILE A 53 -18.51 3.98 -15.29
C ILE A 53 -18.10 5.39 -15.74
N GLN A 54 -18.11 6.36 -14.81
CA GLN A 54 -17.75 7.76 -15.07
C GLN A 54 -16.23 7.92 -15.18
N ILE A 55 -15.48 7.17 -14.39
CA ILE A 55 -14.00 7.13 -14.49
C ILE A 55 -13.59 6.63 -15.87
N LYS A 56 -14.22 5.55 -16.38
CA LYS A 56 -13.94 5.02 -17.72
C LYS A 56 -14.36 5.95 -18.86
N ALA A 57 -15.43 6.73 -18.66
CA ALA A 57 -15.92 7.67 -19.66
C ALA A 57 -15.04 8.93 -19.81
N SER A 58 -14.24 9.28 -18.80
CA SER A 58 -13.38 10.46 -18.80
C SER A 58 -11.91 10.09 -18.96
N PRO A 59 -11.22 10.51 -20.04
CA PRO A 59 -9.79 10.23 -20.22
C PRO A 59 -8.92 10.73 -19.06
N LYS A 60 -9.25 11.89 -18.48
CA LYS A 60 -8.52 12.46 -17.34
C LYS A 60 -8.64 11.57 -16.09
N LEU A 61 -9.85 11.13 -15.77
CA LEU A 61 -10.08 10.29 -14.59
C LEU A 61 -9.51 8.89 -14.76
N SER A 62 -9.63 8.32 -15.96
CA SER A 62 -9.02 7.04 -16.30
C SER A 62 -7.49 7.10 -16.14
N ALA A 63 -6.85 8.19 -16.59
CA ALA A 63 -5.42 8.39 -16.39
C ALA A 63 -5.04 8.54 -14.92
N CYS A 64 -5.75 9.37 -14.14
CA CYS A 64 -5.50 9.49 -12.69
C CYS A 64 -5.64 8.14 -11.96
N ASN A 65 -6.67 7.36 -12.30
CA ASN A 65 -6.91 6.04 -11.70
C ASN A 65 -5.86 5.01 -12.12
N GLY A 66 -5.40 5.04 -13.38
CA GLY A 66 -4.33 4.19 -13.87
C GLY A 66 -2.99 4.50 -13.20
N ALA A 67 -2.67 5.79 -13.04
CA ALA A 67 -1.46 6.23 -12.33
C ALA A 67 -1.46 5.78 -10.87
N PHE A 68 -2.59 5.90 -10.18
CA PHE A 68 -2.77 5.37 -8.83
C PHE A 68 -2.50 3.87 -8.78
N GLY A 69 -3.11 3.07 -9.66
CA GLY A 69 -2.87 1.63 -9.71
C GLY A 69 -1.41 1.22 -9.97
N THR A 70 -0.69 1.96 -10.82
CA THR A 70 0.75 1.74 -11.04
C THR A 70 1.57 2.05 -9.78
N CYS A 71 1.24 3.14 -9.10
CA CYS A 71 1.91 3.55 -7.88
C CYS A 71 1.72 2.52 -6.75
N GLU A 72 0.50 2.01 -6.58
CA GLU A 72 0.18 0.96 -5.61
C GLU A 72 0.98 -0.34 -5.88
N ARG A 73 1.18 -0.71 -7.15
CA ARG A 73 2.05 -1.85 -7.52
C ARG A 73 3.50 -1.58 -7.15
N ALA A 74 4.01 -0.39 -7.44
CA ALA A 74 5.37 -0.01 -7.06
C ALA A 74 5.55 -0.06 -5.54
N CYS A 75 4.55 0.42 -4.79
CA CYS A 75 4.50 0.35 -3.34
C CYS A 75 4.67 -1.08 -2.83
N MET A 76 3.83 -2.01 -3.31
CA MET A 76 3.91 -3.41 -2.91
C MET A 76 5.24 -4.04 -3.31
N SER A 77 5.79 -3.70 -4.47
CA SER A 77 7.10 -4.21 -4.90
C SER A 77 8.24 -3.74 -4.00
N ALA A 78 8.17 -2.51 -3.48
CA ALA A 78 9.17 -1.96 -2.57
C ALA A 78 9.07 -2.56 -1.16
N LEU A 79 7.90 -3.05 -0.77
CA LEU A 79 7.63 -3.66 0.54
C LEU A 79 7.82 -5.18 0.56
N SER A 80 7.93 -5.82 -0.61
CA SER A 80 8.14 -7.27 -0.75
C SER A 80 9.62 -7.70 -0.76
N HIS A 81 10.52 -6.78 -0.41
CA HIS A 81 11.97 -6.99 -0.28
C HIS A 81 12.41 -6.66 1.14
#